data_AF-A0A954AWU8-F1
#
_entry.id   AF-A0A954AWU8-F1
#
_cell.length_a   1.000
_cell.length_b   1.000
_cell.length_c   1.000
_cell.angle_alpha   90.00
_cell.angle_beta   90.00
_cell.angle_gamma   90.00
#
_symmetry.space_group_name_H-M   'P 1'
#
loop_
_entity.id
_entity.type
_entity.pdbx_description
1 polymer ?
#
loop_
_entity_poly.entity_id
_entity_poly.type
_entity_poly.pdbx_seq_one_letter_code
_entity_poly.pdbx_strand_id
1 'polypeptide(L)'
;MTYNPEEQNGDKKAMDLSDLPAWWRAYVAMENRVRAEFQLFLLLSGSRSGAIATARWKDLDVAGRRLHIPTPKGGKARAYDIPLTRPMLACLARARRAGMVYQPGFSREWIFPGDPSKAKRGTGDFAGHMSLYATTEPKLPCSGHGLRHTYRNACEWAVVSDNLSKKLMNHSQKGDTHSGTYGSRAGVWNQLLLAQTRISSVMMENLRQQ
;
A
#
# COMPACT_ATOMS: atom_id res chain seq x y z
N MET A 1 29.18 -19.16 10.86
CA MET A 1 27.82 -19.24 10.31
C MET A 1 26.89 -18.66 11.35
N THR A 2 26.72 -17.34 11.33
CA THR A 2 26.03 -16.58 12.38
C THR A 2 24.53 -16.63 12.15
N TYR A 3 23.84 -17.36 13.03
CA TYR A 3 22.38 -17.47 13.09
C TYR A 3 21.75 -16.07 13.31
N ASN A 4 21.01 -15.57 12.32
CA ASN A 4 20.25 -14.33 12.43
C ASN A 4 18.75 -14.64 12.62
N PRO A 5 18.19 -14.50 13.83
CA PRO A 5 16.80 -14.84 14.13
C PRO A 5 15.75 -13.98 13.39
N GLU A 6 16.16 -12.90 12.69
CA GLU A 6 15.24 -12.10 11.88
C GLU A 6 14.85 -12.75 10.53
N GLU A 7 15.61 -13.75 10.06
CA GLU A 7 15.35 -14.42 8.77
C GLU A 7 14.09 -15.30 8.77
N GLN A 8 13.53 -15.62 9.94
CA GLN A 8 12.35 -16.49 10.04
C GLN A 8 11.00 -15.77 9.94
N ASN A 9 10.99 -14.43 9.86
CA ASN A 9 9.75 -13.68 9.77
C ASN A 9 9.50 -13.20 8.33
N GLY A 10 8.98 -14.09 7.47
CA GLY A 10 8.69 -13.81 6.06
C GLY A 10 7.85 -12.54 5.83
N ASP A 11 7.07 -12.11 6.82
CA ASP A 11 6.30 -10.86 6.81
C ASP A 11 7.15 -9.57 6.79
N LYS A 12 8.44 -9.66 7.11
CA LYS A 12 9.38 -8.53 7.09
C LYS A 12 10.34 -8.54 5.90
N LYS A 13 10.50 -9.68 5.21
CA LYS A 13 11.43 -9.80 4.08
C LYS A 13 10.82 -9.15 2.83
N ALA A 14 11.63 -8.33 2.14
CA ALA A 14 11.27 -7.80 0.83
C ALA A 14 11.31 -8.92 -0.21
N MET A 15 10.39 -8.88 -1.17
CA MET A 15 10.46 -9.72 -2.36
C MET A 15 11.52 -9.18 -3.33
N ASP A 16 12.20 -10.09 -4.02
CA ASP A 16 12.93 -9.77 -5.25
C ASP A 16 12.04 -9.95 -6.49
N LEU A 17 12.60 -9.76 -7.69
CA LEU A 17 11.83 -9.91 -8.94
C LEU A 17 11.32 -11.33 -9.16
N SER A 18 12.07 -12.35 -8.74
CA SER A 18 11.74 -13.77 -8.94
C SER A 18 10.62 -14.25 -8.02
N ASP A 19 10.44 -13.59 -6.88
CA ASP A 19 9.33 -13.85 -5.95
C ASP A 19 7.97 -13.35 -6.47
N LEU A 20 7.95 -12.32 -7.32
CA LEU A 20 6.73 -11.61 -7.74
C LEU A 20 5.69 -12.51 -8.44
N PRO A 21 6.05 -13.39 -9.39
CA PRO A 21 5.10 -14.30 -10.01
C PRO A 21 4.41 -15.24 -9.00
N ALA A 22 5.17 -15.78 -8.04
CA ALA A 22 4.63 -16.66 -7.01
C ALA A 22 3.66 -15.91 -6.08
N TRP A 23 4.03 -14.68 -5.69
CA TRP A 23 3.15 -13.81 -4.92
C TRP A 23 1.86 -13.47 -5.68
N TRP A 24 1.95 -13.18 -6.98
CA TRP A 24 0.78 -12.89 -7.81
C TRP A 24 -0.19 -14.07 -7.88
N ARG A 25 0.32 -15.30 -8.05
CA ARG A 25 -0.51 -16.51 -8.01
C ARG A 25 -1.25 -16.65 -6.67
N ALA A 26 -0.53 -16.44 -5.56
CA ALA A 26 -1.14 -16.46 -4.23
C ALA A 26 -2.22 -15.37 -4.07
N TYR A 27 -1.95 -14.15 -4.55
CA TYR A 27 -2.92 -13.05 -4.58
C TYR A 27 -4.17 -13.36 -5.41
N VAL A 28 -4.03 -14.02 -6.57
CA VAL A 28 -5.16 -14.43 -7.41
C VAL A 28 -6.00 -15.50 -6.69
N ALA A 29 -5.36 -16.44 -5.98
CA ALA A 29 -6.03 -17.52 -5.27
C ALA A 29 -6.77 -17.07 -3.99
N MET A 30 -6.56 -15.84 -3.50
CA MET A 30 -7.27 -15.33 -2.32
C MET A 30 -8.77 -15.22 -2.56
N GLU A 31 -9.56 -15.80 -1.66
CA GLU A 31 -11.03 -15.78 -1.70
C GLU A 31 -11.57 -14.41 -1.29
N ASN A 32 -11.07 -13.85 -0.18
CA ASN A 32 -11.43 -12.50 0.23
C ASN A 32 -10.81 -11.45 -0.69
N ARG A 33 -11.57 -11.06 -1.71
CA ARG A 33 -11.12 -10.08 -2.70
C ARG A 33 -10.85 -8.69 -2.11
N VAL A 34 -11.54 -8.27 -1.04
CA VAL A 34 -11.23 -6.98 -0.38
C VAL A 34 -9.83 -7.03 0.24
N ARG A 35 -9.50 -8.14 0.92
CA ARG A 35 -8.18 -8.37 1.49
C ARG A 35 -7.11 -8.47 0.41
N ALA A 36 -7.40 -9.16 -0.70
CA ALA A 36 -6.47 -9.28 -1.81
C ALA A 36 -6.12 -7.91 -2.40
N GLU A 37 -7.12 -7.07 -2.71
CA GLU A 37 -6.87 -5.73 -3.25
C GLU A 37 -6.18 -4.82 -2.23
N PHE A 38 -6.44 -4.99 -0.93
CA PHE A 38 -5.69 -4.29 0.11
C PHE A 38 -4.19 -4.60 0.04
N GLN A 39 -3.82 -5.88 -0.07
CA GLN A 39 -2.41 -6.28 -0.19
C GLN A 39 -1.78 -5.77 -1.49
N LEU A 40 -2.49 -5.87 -2.62
CA LEU A 40 -2.01 -5.31 -3.89
C LEU A 40 -1.81 -3.80 -3.81
N PHE A 41 -2.72 -3.07 -3.17
CA PHE A 41 -2.58 -1.62 -3.01
C PHE A 41 -1.40 -1.26 -2.10
N LEU A 42 -1.12 -2.03 -1.04
CA LEU A 42 0.09 -1.86 -0.23
C LEU A 42 1.36 -2.04 -1.07
N LEU A 43 1.41 -3.11 -1.88
CA LEU A 43 2.53 -3.38 -2.76
C LEU A 43 2.73 -2.24 -3.79
N LEU A 44 1.65 -1.74 -4.39
CA LEU A 44 1.72 -0.69 -5.42
C LEU A 44 1.96 0.72 -4.89
N SER A 45 1.55 1.02 -3.65
CA SER A 45 1.67 2.37 -3.08
C SER A 45 2.89 2.54 -2.17
N GLY A 46 3.48 1.45 -1.70
CA GLY A 46 4.52 1.48 -0.68
C GLY A 46 4.07 2.09 0.65
N SER A 47 2.78 2.34 0.85
CA SER A 47 2.25 3.02 2.02
C SER A 47 2.20 2.11 3.25
N ARG A 48 2.11 2.72 4.44
CA ARG A 48 1.97 1.94 5.68
C ARG A 48 0.58 1.31 5.74
N SER A 49 0.52 0.05 6.17
CA SER A 49 -0.72 -0.71 6.26
C SER A 49 -1.80 -0.01 7.08
N GLY A 50 -1.46 0.58 8.23
CA GLY A 50 -2.42 1.33 9.04
C GLY A 50 -3.01 2.57 8.37
N ALA A 51 -2.24 3.26 7.51
CA ALA A 51 -2.75 4.40 6.76
C ALA A 51 -3.73 3.97 5.68
N ILE A 52 -3.44 2.87 4.98
CA ILE A 52 -4.31 2.34 3.92
C ILE A 52 -5.54 1.64 4.50
N ALA A 53 -5.40 0.96 5.64
CA ALA A 53 -6.50 0.26 6.29
C ALA A 53 -7.64 1.20 6.67
N THR A 54 -7.32 2.47 6.93
CA THR A 54 -8.26 3.53 7.31
C THR A 54 -8.56 4.51 6.16
N ALA A 55 -8.19 4.18 4.93
CA ALA A 55 -8.47 5.04 3.78
C ALA A 55 -9.97 5.04 3.41
N ARG A 56 -10.50 6.21 3.06
CA ARG A 56 -11.93 6.42 2.78
C ARG A 56 -12.15 6.90 1.35
N TRP A 57 -13.33 6.59 0.79
CA TRP A 57 -13.69 7.03 -0.56
C TRP A 57 -13.76 8.55 -0.70
N LYS A 58 -14.14 9.27 0.35
CA LYS A 58 -14.20 10.74 0.36
C LYS A 58 -12.85 11.42 0.14
N ASP A 59 -11.75 10.71 0.42
CA ASP A 59 -10.38 11.22 0.29
C ASP A 59 -9.76 10.85 -1.06
N LEU A 60 -10.50 10.16 -1.93
CA LEU A 60 -10.09 9.78 -3.28
C LEU A 60 -10.54 10.84 -4.30
N ASP A 61 -9.56 11.43 -4.99
CA ASP A 61 -9.77 12.24 -6.18
C ASP A 61 -9.29 11.47 -7.41
N VAL A 62 -10.25 10.94 -8.17
CA VAL A 62 -9.96 10.17 -9.39
C VAL A 62 -9.44 11.05 -10.51
N ALA A 63 -9.98 12.28 -10.66
CA ALA A 63 -9.59 13.20 -11.72
C ALA A 63 -8.17 13.73 -11.51
N GLY A 64 -7.85 14.14 -10.28
CA GLY A 64 -6.50 14.53 -9.87
C GLY A 64 -5.54 13.35 -9.66
N ARG A 65 -6.02 12.10 -9.81
CA ARG A 65 -5.25 10.86 -9.61
C ARG A 65 -4.54 10.86 -8.26
N ARG A 66 -5.29 11.10 -7.19
CA ARG A 66 -4.78 11.34 -5.85
C ARG A 66 -5.61 10.62 -4.80
N LEU A 67 -4.95 9.93 -3.87
CA LEU A 67 -5.56 9.52 -2.61
C LEU A 67 -4.94 10.31 -1.47
N HIS A 68 -5.74 11.13 -0.80
CA HIS A 68 -5.31 11.91 0.34
C HIS A 68 -5.28 11.05 1.62
N ILE A 69 -4.19 11.13 2.38
CA ILE A 69 -4.06 10.47 3.69
C ILE A 69 -4.01 11.57 4.76
N PRO A 70 -5.14 11.85 5.45
CA PRO A 70 -5.25 13.04 6.30
C PRO A 70 -4.56 12.91 7.65
N THR A 71 -4.49 11.71 8.23
CA THR A 71 -3.91 11.50 9.57
C THR A 71 -3.03 10.25 9.61
N PRO A 72 -1.87 10.26 8.93
CA PRO A 72 -0.94 9.14 8.99
C PRO A 72 -0.22 9.06 10.35
N LYS A 73 0.62 8.03 10.52
CA LYS A 73 1.50 7.93 11.70
C LYS A 73 2.32 9.22 11.86
N GLY A 74 2.18 9.88 13.01
CA GLY A 74 2.76 11.20 13.27
C GLY A 74 1.76 12.37 13.17
N GLY A 75 0.47 12.09 12.96
CA GLY A 75 -0.61 13.07 13.05
C GLY A 75 -0.86 13.86 11.76
N LYS A 76 -1.81 14.81 11.83
CA LYS A 76 -2.28 15.62 10.69
C LYS A 76 -1.16 16.39 9.98
N ALA A 77 -0.14 16.82 10.71
CA ALA A 77 1.03 17.53 10.15
C ALA A 77 1.86 16.67 9.17
N ARG A 78 1.64 15.35 9.14
CA ARG A 78 2.29 14.40 8.23
C ARG A 78 1.39 13.97 7.07
N ALA A 79 0.22 14.60 6.91
CA ALA A 79 -0.69 14.34 5.81
C ALA A 79 0.03 14.39 4.46
N TYR A 80 -0.37 13.50 3.57
CA TYR A 80 0.27 13.37 2.27
C TYR A 80 -0.70 12.81 1.25
N ASP A 81 -0.34 13.03 0.00
CA ASP A 81 -1.08 12.56 -1.15
C ASP A 81 -0.32 11.41 -1.82
N ILE A 82 -1.03 10.33 -2.10
CA ILE A 82 -0.53 9.20 -2.88
C ILE A 82 -0.89 9.46 -4.35
N PRO A 83 0.08 9.61 -5.27
CA PRO A 83 -0.21 9.65 -6.70
C PRO A 83 -0.74 8.30 -7.16
N LEU A 84 -1.80 8.30 -7.96
CA LEU A 84 -2.49 7.08 -8.38
C LEU A 84 -2.21 6.76 -9.85
N THR A 85 -1.75 5.56 -10.12
CA THR A 85 -1.55 5.03 -11.47
C THR A 85 -2.76 4.24 -11.94
N ARG A 86 -2.82 3.93 -13.24
CA ARG A 86 -3.90 3.10 -13.80
C ARG A 86 -4.04 1.75 -13.06
N PRO A 87 -2.96 1.00 -12.75
CA PRO A 87 -3.05 -0.21 -11.95
C PRO A 87 -3.63 0.02 -10.54
N MET A 88 -3.26 1.12 -9.89
CA MET A 88 -3.76 1.49 -8.56
C MET A 88 -5.25 1.84 -8.60
N LEU A 89 -5.69 2.66 -9.57
CA LEU A 89 -7.11 2.98 -9.76
C LEU A 89 -7.93 1.72 -10.09
N ALA A 90 -7.40 0.82 -10.91
CA ALA A 90 -8.05 -0.46 -11.20
C ALA A 90 -8.15 -1.35 -9.95
N CYS A 91 -7.13 -1.36 -9.10
CA CYS A 91 -7.15 -2.02 -7.80
C CYS A 91 -8.25 -1.44 -6.89
N LEU A 92 -8.34 -0.12 -6.76
CA LEU A 92 -9.39 0.54 -6.00
C LEU A 92 -10.79 0.22 -6.56
N ALA A 93 -10.96 0.22 -7.88
CA ALA A 93 -12.23 -0.15 -8.50
C ALA A 93 -12.64 -1.61 -8.22
N ARG A 94 -11.69 -2.55 -8.18
CA ARG A 94 -11.95 -3.94 -7.76
C ARG A 94 -12.26 -4.02 -6.26
N ALA A 95 -11.56 -3.27 -5.42
CA ALA A 95 -11.82 -3.20 -3.98
C ALA A 95 -13.24 -2.70 -3.70
N ARG A 96 -13.70 -1.68 -4.44
CA ARG A 96 -15.07 -1.16 -4.33
C ARG A 96 -16.12 -2.22 -4.65
N ARG A 97 -15.95 -2.93 -5.77
CA ARG A 97 -16.87 -4.03 -6.17
C ARG A 97 -16.90 -5.15 -5.14
N ALA A 98 -15.73 -5.60 -4.70
CA ALA A 98 -15.62 -6.64 -3.67
C ALA A 98 -16.25 -6.19 -2.34
N GLY A 99 -16.00 -4.94 -1.93
CA GLY A 99 -16.53 -4.38 -0.68
C GLY A 99 -18.05 -4.33 -0.66
N MET A 100 -18.68 -3.97 -1.77
CA MET A 100 -20.16 -3.94 -1.87
C MET A 100 -20.79 -5.31 -1.68
N VAL A 101 -20.09 -6.40 -1.99
CA VAL A 101 -20.56 -7.78 -1.77
C VAL A 101 -20.20 -8.25 -0.36
N TYR A 102 -18.95 -8.02 0.05
CA TYR A 102 -18.40 -8.55 1.30
C TYR A 102 -18.94 -7.84 2.55
N GLN A 103 -19.05 -6.51 2.52
CA GLN A 103 -19.44 -5.66 3.66
C GLN A 103 -20.21 -4.42 3.17
N PRO A 104 -21.47 -4.58 2.68
CA PRO A 104 -22.22 -3.49 2.04
C PRO A 104 -22.34 -2.24 2.93
N GLY A 105 -22.59 -2.43 4.23
CA GLY A 105 -22.75 -1.33 5.19
C GLY A 105 -21.51 -0.45 5.35
N PHE A 106 -20.32 -1.05 5.37
CA PHE A 106 -19.06 -0.33 5.57
C PHE A 106 -18.38 0.11 4.26
N SER A 107 -18.69 -0.57 3.16
CA SER A 107 -18.08 -0.30 1.84
C SER A 107 -18.38 1.07 1.23
N ARG A 108 -19.40 1.76 1.76
CA ARG A 108 -19.74 3.13 1.36
C ARG A 108 -18.73 4.16 1.87
N GLU A 109 -18.16 3.91 3.05
CA GLU A 109 -17.21 4.83 3.67
C GLU A 109 -15.76 4.40 3.42
N TRP A 110 -15.45 3.14 3.70
CA TRP A 110 -14.09 2.62 3.70
C TRP A 110 -13.72 2.02 2.35
N ILE A 111 -12.51 2.32 1.87
CA ILE A 111 -11.97 1.71 0.65
C ILE A 111 -11.79 0.20 0.84
N PHE A 112 -11.29 -0.18 2.01
CA PHE A 112 -11.08 -1.57 2.41
C PHE A 112 -11.91 -1.83 3.68
N PRO A 113 -13.20 -2.17 3.55
CA PRO A 113 -14.03 -2.51 4.70
C PRO A 113 -13.51 -3.79 5.38
N GLY A 114 -13.61 -3.81 6.71
CA GLY A 114 -13.19 -4.96 7.52
C GLY A 114 -14.36 -5.88 7.88
N ASP A 115 -14.01 -7.03 8.46
CA ASP A 115 -14.97 -7.99 9.01
C ASP A 115 -15.08 -7.78 10.53
N PRO A 116 -16.29 -7.50 11.07
CA PRO A 116 -16.50 -7.35 12.51
C PRO A 116 -16.09 -8.59 13.30
N SER A 117 -16.24 -9.80 12.75
CA SER A 117 -15.81 -11.05 13.42
C SER A 117 -14.29 -11.16 13.57
N LYS A 118 -13.54 -10.36 12.79
CA LYS A 118 -12.08 -10.29 12.78
C LYS A 118 -11.57 -9.00 13.46
N ALA A 119 -12.44 -8.23 14.12
CA ALA A 119 -12.02 -7.11 14.94
C ALA A 119 -11.19 -7.59 16.13
N LYS A 120 -10.13 -6.84 16.51
CA LYS A 120 -9.34 -7.17 17.70
C LYS A 120 -10.20 -6.95 18.94
N ARG A 121 -10.54 -8.04 19.65
CA ARG A 121 -11.31 -7.98 20.90
C ARG A 121 -10.64 -7.04 21.91
N GLY A 122 -11.43 -6.20 22.58
CA GLY A 122 -10.95 -5.30 23.64
C GLY A 122 -10.34 -3.96 23.16
N THR A 123 -10.46 -3.60 21.88
CA THR A 123 -9.94 -2.31 21.36
C THR A 123 -11.02 -1.24 21.10
N GLY A 124 -12.22 -1.44 21.65
CA GLY A 124 -13.41 -0.61 21.40
C GLY A 124 -14.28 -1.16 20.28
N ASP A 125 -15.26 -0.36 19.85
CA ASP A 125 -16.19 -0.72 18.79
C ASP A 125 -15.50 -0.89 17.44
N PHE A 126 -15.99 -1.85 16.66
CA PHE A 126 -15.48 -2.10 15.32
C PHE A 126 -15.77 -0.92 14.39
N ALA A 127 -14.73 -0.18 14.01
CA ALA A 127 -14.84 1.03 13.20
C ALA A 127 -15.23 0.80 11.72
N GLY A 128 -15.40 -0.44 11.26
CA GLY A 128 -15.81 -0.76 9.89
C GLY A 128 -14.67 -0.96 8.89
N HIS A 129 -13.43 -0.64 9.25
CA HIS A 129 -12.28 -0.67 8.36
C HIS A 129 -11.44 -1.96 8.49
N MET A 130 -10.55 -2.22 7.52
CA MET A 130 -9.72 -3.42 7.46
C MET A 130 -8.93 -3.64 8.77
N SER A 131 -9.02 -4.87 9.32
CA SER A 131 -8.21 -5.32 10.46
C SER A 131 -6.79 -5.63 10.01
N LEU A 132 -5.76 -5.16 10.70
CA LEU A 132 -4.37 -5.47 10.31
C LEU A 132 -3.92 -6.88 10.71
N TYR A 133 -4.49 -7.42 11.79
CA TYR A 133 -3.90 -8.58 12.50
C TYR A 133 -4.70 -9.87 12.37
N ALA A 134 -5.98 -9.81 12.03
CA ALA A 134 -6.83 -10.99 11.99
C ALA A 134 -7.19 -11.33 10.54
N THR A 135 -6.79 -12.54 10.11
CA THR A 135 -7.17 -13.14 8.84
C THR A 135 -7.15 -14.65 8.98
N THR A 136 -8.08 -15.33 8.30
CA THR A 136 -8.08 -16.80 8.14
C THR A 136 -7.61 -17.23 6.74
N GLU A 137 -7.32 -16.26 5.87
CA GLU A 137 -6.78 -16.51 4.54
C GLU A 137 -5.40 -17.20 4.60
N PRO A 138 -5.07 -18.03 3.60
CA PRO A 138 -3.72 -18.53 3.41
C PRO A 138 -2.69 -17.40 3.45
N LYS A 139 -1.54 -17.66 4.08
CA LYS A 139 -0.46 -16.67 4.15
C LYS A 139 0.08 -16.40 2.76
N LEU A 140 0.13 -15.12 2.40
CA LEU A 140 0.88 -14.69 1.22
C LEU A 140 2.38 -14.90 1.46
N PRO A 141 3.18 -15.15 0.40
CA PRO A 141 4.64 -15.23 0.50
C PRO A 141 5.28 -13.98 1.13
N CYS A 142 4.61 -12.82 0.98
CA CYS A 142 5.00 -11.56 1.58
C CYS A 142 3.75 -10.75 1.94
N SER A 143 3.75 -10.07 3.08
CA SER A 143 2.63 -9.26 3.56
C SER A 143 3.10 -8.04 4.35
N GLY A 144 2.21 -7.08 4.63
CA GLY A 144 2.48 -6.02 5.62
C GLY A 144 3.75 -5.19 5.34
N HIS A 145 4.76 -5.31 6.21
CA HIS A 145 5.98 -4.51 6.10
C HIS A 145 6.87 -4.98 4.93
N GLY A 146 6.91 -6.27 4.66
CA GLY A 146 7.63 -6.85 3.52
C GLY A 146 7.20 -6.21 2.20
N LEU A 147 5.89 -6.03 1.97
CA LEU A 147 5.38 -5.37 0.74
C LEU A 147 5.88 -3.94 0.59
N ARG A 148 6.01 -3.20 1.69
CA ARG A 148 6.57 -1.85 1.69
C ARG A 148 8.07 -1.86 1.38
N HIS A 149 8.80 -2.88 1.83
CA HIS A 149 10.21 -3.06 1.45
C HIS A 149 10.34 -3.47 -0.02
N THR A 150 9.46 -4.34 -0.53
CA THR A 150 9.40 -4.67 -1.95
C THR A 150 9.14 -3.43 -2.80
N TYR A 151 8.22 -2.56 -2.40
CA TYR A 151 8.02 -1.28 -3.09
C TYR A 151 9.30 -0.43 -3.12
N ARG A 152 10.10 -0.45 -2.03
CA ARG A 152 11.40 0.23 -2.01
C ARG A 152 12.36 -0.38 -3.03
N ASN A 153 12.43 -1.71 -3.15
CA ASN A 153 13.21 -2.37 -4.21
C ASN A 153 12.71 -1.97 -5.60
N ALA A 154 11.39 -1.87 -5.79
CA ALA A 154 10.80 -1.44 -7.05
C ALA A 154 11.11 0.02 -7.41
N CYS A 155 11.41 0.89 -6.44
CA CYS A 155 11.96 2.20 -6.73
C CYS A 155 13.34 2.10 -7.39
N GLU A 156 14.19 1.18 -6.93
CA GLU A 156 15.51 0.92 -7.52
C GLU A 156 15.37 0.30 -8.92
N TRP A 157 14.52 -0.72 -9.07
CA TRP A 157 14.26 -1.36 -10.38
C TRP A 157 13.72 -0.36 -11.43
N ALA A 158 12.92 0.61 -10.99
CA ALA A 158 12.37 1.66 -11.85
C ALA A 158 13.27 2.90 -12.00
N VAL A 159 14.49 2.87 -11.43
CA VAL A 159 15.47 3.96 -11.46
C VAL A 159 14.86 5.28 -10.98
N VAL A 160 14.22 5.22 -9.81
CA VAL A 160 13.62 6.39 -9.14
C VAL A 160 14.62 6.94 -8.13
N SER A 161 14.91 8.24 -8.23
CA SER A 161 15.80 8.92 -7.29
C SER A 161 15.35 8.73 -5.83
N ASP A 162 16.31 8.60 -4.91
CA ASP A 162 16.05 8.46 -3.48
C ASP A 162 15.14 9.57 -2.91
N ASN A 163 15.27 10.82 -3.38
CA ASN A 163 14.40 11.92 -2.96
C ASN A 163 12.91 11.68 -3.29
N LEU A 164 12.60 11.27 -4.52
CA LEU A 164 11.22 10.94 -4.94
C LEU A 164 10.72 9.68 -4.20
N SER A 165 11.55 8.65 -4.05
CA SER A 165 11.22 7.43 -3.30
C SER A 165 10.82 7.76 -1.84
N LYS A 166 11.64 8.56 -1.13
CA LYS A 166 11.35 9.03 0.23
C LYS A 166 10.02 9.81 0.30
N LYS A 167 9.73 10.68 -0.69
CA LYS A 167 8.49 11.45 -0.74
C LYS A 167 7.27 10.57 -0.97
N LEU A 168 7.34 9.61 -1.91
CA LEU A 168 6.28 8.63 -2.21
C LEU A 168 5.97 7.75 -0.99
N MET A 169 7.00 7.30 -0.29
CA MET A 169 6.84 6.44 0.90
C MET A 169 6.44 7.20 2.17
N ASN A 170 6.32 8.52 2.13
CA ASN A 170 6.16 9.37 3.32
C ASN A 170 7.20 9.11 4.41
N HIS A 171 8.48 9.08 4.02
CA HIS A 171 9.61 9.09 4.94
C HIS A 171 9.89 10.49 5.48
N SER A 172 10.40 10.56 6.72
CA SER A 172 10.85 11.83 7.30
C SER A 172 12.06 12.34 6.53
N GLN A 173 12.08 13.63 6.21
CA GLN A 173 13.23 14.29 5.58
C GLN A 173 14.10 15.07 6.60
N LYS A 174 13.87 14.89 7.91
CA LYS A 174 14.69 15.54 8.96
C LYS A 174 16.16 15.13 8.79
N GLY A 175 17.06 16.11 8.71
CA GLY A 175 18.51 15.93 8.53
C GLY A 175 19.00 16.07 7.09
N ASP A 176 18.11 16.21 6.11
CA ASP A 176 18.46 16.49 4.72
C ASP A 176 18.48 18.02 4.53
N THR A 177 19.69 18.59 4.41
CA THR A 177 19.96 20.04 4.35
C THR A 177 19.25 20.76 3.18
N HIS A 178 18.73 20.02 2.20
CA HIS A 178 17.97 20.56 1.06
C HIS A 178 16.45 20.35 1.15
N SER A 179 15.95 19.69 2.21
CA SER A 179 14.54 19.27 2.29
C SER A 179 13.52 20.37 2.56
N GLY A 180 13.96 21.54 3.05
CA GLY A 180 13.09 22.66 3.41
C GLY A 180 12.76 23.62 2.26
N THR A 181 13.61 23.67 1.23
CA THR A 181 13.61 24.80 0.27
C THR A 181 13.31 24.39 -1.17
N TYR A 182 13.57 23.12 -1.56
CA TYR A 182 13.36 22.61 -2.91
C TYR A 182 12.52 21.33 -2.94
N GLY A 183 11.57 21.25 -3.88
CA GLY A 183 10.82 20.03 -4.16
C GLY A 183 9.74 19.66 -3.13
N SER A 184 8.90 20.61 -2.71
CA SER A 184 7.67 20.28 -1.97
C SER A 184 6.84 19.26 -2.75
N ARG A 185 6.06 18.40 -2.06
CA ARG A 185 5.24 17.38 -2.77
C ARG A 185 4.33 17.99 -3.83
N ALA A 186 3.77 19.17 -3.55
CA ALA A 186 2.97 19.91 -4.51
C ALA A 186 3.82 20.38 -5.71
N GLY A 187 5.00 20.97 -5.44
CA GLY A 187 5.91 21.47 -6.47
C GLY A 187 6.50 20.39 -7.38
N VAL A 188 6.60 19.14 -6.91
CA VAL A 188 7.09 17.99 -7.70
C VAL A 188 6.02 16.95 -8.02
N TRP A 189 4.74 17.33 -7.98
CA TRP A 189 3.62 16.40 -8.15
C TRP A 189 3.73 15.59 -9.46
N ASN A 190 4.05 16.24 -10.57
CA ASN A 190 4.19 15.58 -11.86
C ASN A 190 5.35 14.56 -11.85
N GLN A 191 6.47 14.88 -11.22
CA GLN A 191 7.61 13.97 -11.08
C GLN A 191 7.27 12.78 -10.17
N LEU A 192 6.51 12.99 -9.09
CA LEU A 192 6.01 11.92 -8.24
C LEU A 192 5.07 10.98 -9.01
N LEU A 193 4.16 11.53 -9.82
CA LEU A 193 3.24 10.74 -10.64
C LEU A 193 3.98 9.94 -11.74
N LEU A 194 4.99 10.54 -12.38
CA LEU A 194 5.83 9.86 -13.36
C LEU A 194 6.69 8.77 -12.72
N ALA A 195 7.29 9.03 -11.56
CA ALA A 195 8.04 8.03 -10.80
C ALA A 195 7.13 6.87 -10.38
N GLN A 196 5.96 7.16 -9.81
CA GLN A 196 4.98 6.14 -9.44
C GLN A 196 4.49 5.33 -10.65
N THR A 197 4.37 5.96 -11.82
CA THR A 197 4.01 5.27 -13.08
C THR A 197 5.08 4.26 -13.49
N ARG A 198 6.36 4.63 -13.43
CA ARG A 198 7.47 3.71 -13.71
C ARG A 198 7.51 2.54 -12.72
N ILE A 199 7.38 2.83 -11.42
CA ILE A 199 7.32 1.80 -10.36
C ILE A 199 6.16 0.83 -10.61
N SER A 200 4.97 1.36 -10.89
CA SER A 200 3.78 0.54 -11.15
C SER A 200 3.94 -0.31 -12.40
N SER A 201 4.63 0.18 -13.43
CA SER A 201 4.84 -0.56 -14.69
C SER A 201 5.78 -1.74 -14.46
N VAL A 202 6.97 -1.50 -13.90
CA VAL A 202 7.94 -2.56 -13.56
C VAL A 202 7.31 -3.60 -12.62
N MET A 203 6.60 -3.16 -11.58
CA MET A 203 5.94 -4.09 -10.65
C MET A 203 4.90 -4.95 -11.37
N MET A 204 4.02 -4.36 -12.18
CA MET A 204 2.93 -5.08 -12.84
C MET A 204 3.42 -6.00 -13.97
N GLU A 205 4.51 -5.63 -14.66
CA GLU A 205 5.17 -6.48 -15.66
C GLU A 205 5.70 -7.75 -15.00
N ASN A 206 6.45 -7.63 -13.90
CA ASN A 206 7.05 -8.78 -13.22
C ASN A 206 6.04 -9.60 -12.42
N LEU A 207 4.96 -9.01 -11.90
CA LEU A 207 3.86 -9.76 -11.29
C LEU A 207 3.15 -10.69 -12.28
N ARG A 208 3.08 -10.31 -13.56
CA ARG A 208 2.30 -11.01 -14.59
C ARG A 208 3.13 -11.94 -15.47
N GLN A 209 4.44 -11.99 -15.27
CA GLN A 209 5.29 -13.00 -15.91
C GLN A 209 4.84 -14.39 -15.43
N GLN A 210 4.57 -15.28 -16.38
CA GLN A 210 4.21 -16.67 -16.14
C GLN A 210 5.38 -17.56 -16.54
#